data_AF-A0A553NS35-F1
#
_entry.id   AF-A0A553NS35-F1
#
_cell.length_a   1.000
_cell.length_b   1.000
_cell.length_c   1.000
_cell.angle_alpha   90.00
_cell.angle_beta   90.00
_cell.angle_gamma   90.00
#
_symmetry.space_group_name_H-M   'P 1'
#
loop_
_entity.id
_entity.type
_entity.pdbx_description
1 polymer ?
#
loop_
_entity_poly.entity_id
_entity_poly.type
_entity_poly.pdbx_seq_one_letter_code
_entity_poly.pdbx_strand_id
1 'polypeptide(L)'
;MEVKTVAQTNPRKSICGHARNFGVTNNTMHRTIKKANGKKLVRVERPLLTPGMKETYLLHSKALLNNLMKAKANCIVIFGDEKTWKVAPVRNRQNDRYMS
;
A
#
# COMPACT_ATOMS: atom_id res chain seq x y z
N MET A 1 -0.52 -14.13 -27.95
CA MET A 1 0.05 -13.36 -26.82
C MET A 1 -0.82 -13.56 -25.60
N GLU A 2 -0.26 -14.12 -24.53
CA GLU A 2 -1.01 -14.31 -23.29
C GLU A 2 -1.27 -12.96 -22.61
N VAL A 3 -2.54 -12.64 -22.36
CA VAL A 3 -2.95 -11.41 -21.65
C VAL A 3 -2.25 -11.24 -20.29
N LYS A 4 -1.84 -12.36 -19.67
CA LYS A 4 -1.10 -12.40 -18.41
C LYS A 4 0.27 -11.75 -18.51
N THR A 5 1.05 -12.06 -19.56
CA THR A 5 2.42 -11.53 -19.70
C THR A 5 2.38 -10.02 -19.92
N VAL A 6 1.47 -9.54 -20.78
CA VAL A 6 1.34 -8.10 -21.08
C VAL A 6 0.83 -7.28 -19.88
N ALA A 7 -0.09 -7.84 -19.09
CA ALA A 7 -0.54 -7.19 -17.85
C ALA A 7 0.56 -7.16 -16.77
N GLN A 8 1.45 -8.16 -16.76
CA GLN A 8 2.61 -8.20 -15.85
C GLN A 8 3.73 -7.24 -16.28
N THR A 9 3.96 -7.05 -17.59
CA THR A 9 4.98 -6.12 -18.11
C THR A 9 4.71 -4.68 -17.68
N ASN A 10 3.45 -4.24 -17.68
CA ASN A 10 3.07 -2.91 -17.22
C ASN A 10 1.86 -2.96 -16.28
N PRO A 11 2.08 -3.20 -14.97
CA PRO A 11 1.01 -3.30 -13.99
C PRO A 11 0.36 -1.95 -13.66
N ARG A 12 0.88 -0.84 -14.21
CA ARG A 12 0.33 0.52 -14.01
C ARG A 12 -0.71 0.89 -15.06
N LYS A 13 -0.80 0.15 -16.17
CA LYS A 13 -1.76 0.45 -17.23
C LYS A 13 -3.15 -0.02 -16.82
N SER A 14 -4.16 0.81 -17.08
CA SER A 14 -5.54 0.48 -16.73
C SER A 14 -6.06 -0.67 -17.59
N ILE A 15 -7.07 -1.39 -17.10
CA ILE A 15 -7.75 -2.45 -17.86
C ILE A 15 -8.29 -1.90 -19.19
N CYS A 16 -8.86 -0.69 -19.19
CA CYS A 16 -9.31 -0.02 -20.42
C CYS A 16 -8.15 0.26 -21.37
N GLY A 17 -7.00 0.69 -20.85
CA GLY A 17 -5.80 0.90 -21.64
C GLY A 17 -5.28 -0.39 -22.26
N HIS A 18 -5.38 -1.53 -21.57
CA HIS A 18 -5.09 -2.83 -22.16
C HIS A 18 -6.12 -3.24 -23.21
N ALA A 19 -7.41 -3.08 -22.91
CA ALA A 19 -8.52 -3.42 -23.81
C ALA A 19 -8.39 -2.71 -25.17
N ARG A 20 -8.02 -1.43 -25.16
CA ARG A 20 -7.75 -0.65 -26.40
C ARG A 20 -6.60 -1.22 -27.22
N ASN A 21 -5.46 -1.60 -26.62
CA ASN A 21 -4.33 -2.14 -27.42
C ASN A 21 -4.66 -3.50 -28.04
N PHE A 22 -5.52 -4.27 -27.38
CA PHE A 22 -5.96 -5.58 -27.86
C PHE A 22 -7.21 -5.51 -28.74
N GLY A 23 -7.81 -4.34 -28.93
CA GLY A 23 -9.06 -4.17 -29.68
C GLY A 23 -10.25 -4.93 -29.08
N VAL A 24 -10.24 -5.21 -27.77
CA VAL A 24 -11.30 -5.97 -27.09
C VAL A 24 -12.14 -5.05 -26.19
N THR A 25 -13.33 -5.52 -25.83
CA THR A 25 -14.14 -4.83 -24.82
C THR A 25 -13.50 -4.92 -23.43
N ASN A 26 -13.77 -3.93 -22.58
CA ASN A 26 -13.31 -3.91 -21.19
C ASN A 26 -13.78 -5.16 -20.42
N ASN A 27 -14.98 -5.65 -20.70
CA ASN A 27 -15.56 -6.83 -20.07
C ASN A 27 -14.80 -8.11 -20.44
N THR A 28 -14.46 -8.27 -21.71
CA THR A 28 -13.63 -9.39 -22.18
C THR A 28 -12.27 -9.35 -21.49
N MET A 29 -11.63 -8.18 -21.44
CA MET A 29 -10.34 -8.02 -20.78
C MET A 29 -10.41 -8.34 -19.28
N HIS A 30 -11.43 -7.85 -18.58
CA HIS A 30 -11.63 -8.15 -17.16
C HIS A 30 -11.81 -9.65 -16.90
N ARG A 31 -12.63 -10.34 -17.70
CA ARG A 31 -12.83 -11.80 -17.60
C ARG A 31 -11.52 -12.56 -17.83
N THR A 32 -10.73 -12.16 -18.82
CA THR A 32 -9.45 -12.81 -19.14
C THR A 32 -8.41 -12.61 -18.04
N ILE A 33 -8.30 -11.39 -17.49
CA ILE A 33 -7.43 -11.11 -16.33
C ILE A 33 -7.84 -11.96 -15.12
N LYS A 34 -9.15 -12.05 -14.85
CA LYS A 34 -9.67 -12.82 -13.71
C LYS A 34 -9.41 -14.33 -13.89
N LYS A 35 -9.61 -14.87 -15.11
CA LYS A 35 -9.24 -16.26 -15.46
C LYS A 35 -7.74 -16.53 -15.28
N ALA A 36 -6.90 -15.52 -15.50
CA ALA A 36 -5.45 -15.60 -15.28
C ALA A 36 -5.03 -15.35 -13.81
N ASN A 37 -5.97 -15.38 -12.85
CA ASN A 37 -5.76 -15.05 -11.43
C ASN A 37 -5.23 -13.63 -11.17
N GLY A 38 -5.44 -12.70 -12.10
CA GLY A 38 -5.08 -11.29 -11.92
C GLY A 38 -5.96 -10.62 -10.88
N LYS A 39 -5.33 -9.99 -9.87
CA LYS A 39 -5.99 -9.18 -8.84
C LYS A 39 -5.72 -7.70 -9.09
N LYS A 40 -6.69 -6.85 -8.77
CA LYS A 40 -6.48 -5.39 -8.74
C LYS A 40 -5.62 -5.05 -7.52
N LEU A 41 -4.39 -4.63 -7.76
CA LEU A 41 -3.53 -4.05 -6.72
C LEU A 41 -3.98 -2.61 -6.48
N VAL A 42 -4.72 -2.38 -5.39
CA VAL A 42 -4.86 -1.02 -4.85
C VAL A 42 -3.52 -0.69 -4.19
N ARG A 43 -2.71 0.14 -4.86
CA ARG A 43 -1.47 0.64 -4.28
C ARG A 43 -1.81 1.89 -3.48
N VAL A 44 -1.57 1.83 -2.17
CA VAL A 44 -1.47 3.03 -1.35
C VAL A 44 -0.22 3.77 -1.81
N GLU A 45 -0.33 5.06 -2.09
CA GLU A 45 0.84 5.88 -2.40
C GLU A 45 1.80 5.80 -1.21
N ARG A 46 2.97 5.23 -1.46
CA ARG A 46 4.06 5.24 -0.49
C ARG A 46 4.93 6.44 -0.83
N PRO A 47 5.37 7.22 0.17
CA PRO A 47 6.37 8.26 -0.08
C PRO A 47 7.60 7.63 -0.75
N LEU A 48 8.07 8.26 -1.82
CA LEU A 48 9.25 7.80 -2.54
C LEU A 48 10.47 7.98 -1.62
N LEU A 49 11.09 6.88 -1.21
CA LEU A 49 12.32 6.92 -0.44
C LEU A 49 13.45 7.41 -1.35
N THR A 50 14.17 8.45 -0.91
CA THR A 50 15.40 8.89 -1.57
C THR A 50 16.47 7.80 -1.46
N PRO A 51 17.48 7.78 -2.35
CA PRO A 51 18.58 6.80 -2.27
C PRO A 51 19.25 6.78 -0.89
N GLY A 52 19.55 7.96 -0.32
CA GLY A 52 20.12 8.07 1.01
C GLY A 52 19.23 7.48 2.12
N MET A 53 17.91 7.68 2.06
CA MET A 53 16.99 7.05 3.02
C MET A 53 17.02 5.52 2.93
N LYS A 54 17.13 4.96 1.72
CA LYS A 54 17.21 3.50 1.53
C LYS A 54 18.47 2.92 2.14
N GLU A 55 19.61 3.59 1.97
CA GLU A 55 20.88 3.16 2.55
C GLU A 55 20.84 3.20 4.08
N THR A 56 20.35 4.30 4.66
CA THR A 56 20.19 4.44 6.10
C THR A 56 19.26 3.37 6.67
N TYR A 57 18.11 3.13 6.02
CA TYR A 57 17.16 2.10 6.45
C TYR A 57 17.76 0.70 6.33
N LEU A 58 18.52 0.42 5.27
CA LEU A 58 19.19 -0.88 5.09
C LEU A 58 20.23 -1.11 6.18
N LEU A 59 21.06 -0.10 6.48
CA LEU A 59 22.07 -0.16 7.52
C LEU A 59 21.42 -0.42 8.89
N HIS A 60 20.39 0.36 9.22
CA HIS A 60 19.66 0.23 10.48
C HIS A 60 18.99 -1.16 10.62
N SER A 61 18.38 -1.66 9.53
CA SER A 61 17.76 -2.99 9.50
C SER A 61 18.77 -4.11 9.71
N LYS A 62 19.95 -4.02 9.10
CA LYS A 62 21.05 -4.99 9.29
C LYS A 62 21.55 -4.98 10.74
N ALA A 63 21.71 -3.79 11.33
CA ALA A 63 22.14 -3.64 12.71
C ALA A 63 21.13 -4.25 13.69
N LEU A 64 19.83 -3.95 13.50
CA LEU A 64 18.75 -4.54 14.28
C LEU A 64 18.73 -6.07 14.17
N LEU A 65 18.84 -6.61 12.96
CA LEU A 65 18.82 -8.06 12.75
C LEU A 65 20.02 -8.73 13.43
N ASN A 66 21.22 -8.17 13.29
CA ASN A 66 22.41 -8.66 13.98
C ASN A 66 22.25 -8.61 15.50
N ASN A 67 21.68 -7.54 16.04
CA ASN A 67 21.43 -7.40 17.47
C ASN A 67 20.40 -8.42 17.96
N LEU A 68 19.33 -8.67 17.21
CA LEU A 68 18.33 -9.69 17.54
C LEU A 68 18.91 -11.10 17.48
N MET A 69 19.74 -11.41 16.49
CA MET A 69 20.38 -12.73 16.37
C MET A 69 21.41 -12.98 17.49
N LYS A 70 22.03 -11.93 18.00
CA LYS A 70 23.00 -12.00 19.11
C LYS A 70 22.36 -11.74 20.48
N ALA A 71 21.08 -11.42 20.53
CA ALA A 71 20.38 -11.10 21.76
C ALA A 71 20.27 -12.34 22.65
N LYS A 72 20.62 -12.20 23.93
CA LYS A 72 20.32 -13.21 24.95
C LYS A 72 18.79 -13.34 25.11
N ALA A 73 18.33 -14.47 25.64
CA ALA A 73 16.92 -14.83 25.82
C ALA A 73 16.04 -13.80 26.58
N ASN A 74 16.62 -12.74 27.17
CA ASN A 74 15.94 -11.71 27.97
C ASN A 74 15.99 -10.30 27.34
N CYS A 75 16.27 -10.16 26.03
CA CYS A 75 16.22 -8.85 25.38
C CYS A 75 14.76 -8.45 25.10
N ILE A 76 14.26 -7.46 25.85
CA ILE A 76 12.91 -6.92 25.66
C ILE A 76 13.00 -5.69 24.75
N VAL A 77 12.27 -5.71 23.63
CA VAL A 77 12.15 -4.55 22.75
C VAL A 77 10.79 -3.89 22.99
N ILE A 78 10.80 -2.63 23.43
CA ILE A 78 9.59 -1.83 23.65
C ILE A 78 9.49 -0.81 22.52
N PHE A 79 8.35 -0.80 21.84
CA PHE A 79 8.03 0.19 20.81
C PHE A 79 6.98 1.16 21.33
N GLY A 80 7.22 2.45 21.16
CA GLY A 80 6.24 3.50 21.37
C GLY A 80 6.07 4.31 20.09
N ASP A 81 4.84 4.58 19.71
CA ASP A 81 4.50 5.46 18.58
C ASP A 81 3.37 6.38 19.01
N GLU A 82 3.47 7.65 18.65
CA GLU A 82 2.45 8.63 18.99
C GLU A 82 1.40 8.65 17.87
N LYS A 83 0.21 8.12 18.16
CA LYS A 83 -0.92 8.18 17.23
C LYS A 83 -1.77 9.42 17.50
N THR A 84 -1.82 10.32 16.53
CA THR A 84 -2.76 11.44 16.54
C THR A 84 -4.16 10.93 16.20
N TRP A 85 -5.05 10.86 17.19
CA TRP A 85 -6.47 10.65 16.97
C TRP A 85 -7.14 12.02 16.78
N LYS A 86 -7.96 12.14 15.72
CA LYS A 86 -8.81 13.32 15.52
C LYS A 86 -10.23 12.92 15.90
N VAL A 87 -10.74 13.46 17.00
CA VAL A 87 -12.18 13.42 17.29
C VAL A 87 -12.83 14.42 16.33
N ALA A 88 -13.65 13.93 15.41
CA ALA A 88 -14.48 14.82 14.61
C ALA A 88 -15.42 15.57 15.56
N PRO A 89 -15.54 16.91 15.49
CA PRO A 89 -16.53 17.62 16.26
C PRO A 89 -17.91 17.25 15.70
N VAL A 90 -18.53 16.22 16.27
CA VAL A 90 -19.95 15.95 16.06
C VAL A 90 -20.68 16.99 16.90
N ARG A 91 -21.32 17.97 16.25
CA ARG A 91 -22.24 18.89 16.91
C ARG A 91 -23.31 18.05 17.61
N ASN A 92 -23.38 18.15 18.93
CA ASN A 92 -24.43 17.50 19.68
C ASN A 92 -25.69 18.35 19.53
N ARG A 93 -26.44 18.12 18.44
CA ARG A 93 -27.67 18.87 18.14
C ARG A 93 -28.70 18.86 19.28
N GLN A 94 -28.62 17.92 20.22
CA GLN A 94 -29.51 17.86 21.38
C GLN A 94 -29.08 18.82 22.51
N ASN A 95 -27.78 19.08 22.71
CA ASN A 95 -27.28 19.87 23.83
C ASN A 95 -26.70 21.24 23.43
N ASP A 96 -26.26 21.41 22.19
CA ASP A 96 -25.69 22.66 21.71
C ASP A 96 -26.80 23.62 21.25
N ARG A 97 -27.56 24.18 22.20
CA ARG A 97 -28.41 25.35 21.94
C ARG A 97 -27.52 26.58 21.91
N TYR A 98 -27.17 27.07 20.72
CA TYR A 98 -26.60 28.41 20.59
C TYR A 98 -27.75 29.42 20.45
N MET A 99 -27.73 30.47 21.26
CA MET A 99 -28.56 31.65 21.03
C MET A 99 -27.89 32.46 19.92
N SER A 100 -28.65 32.77 18.86
CA SER A 100 -28.24 33.66 17.77
C SER A 100 -28.12 35.11 18.22
#